data_AF-A0A2S5VUD6-F1
#
_entry.id   AF-A0A2S5VUD6-F1
#
_cell.length_a   1.000
_cell.length_b   1.000
_cell.length_c   1.000
_cell.angle_alpha   90.00
_cell.angle_beta   90.00
_cell.angle_gamma   90.00
#
_symmetry.space_group_name_H-M   'P 1'
#
loop_
_entity.id
_entity.type
_entity.pdbx_description
1 polymer ?
#
loop_
_entity_poly.entity_id
_entity_poly.type
_entity_poly.pdbx_seq_one_letter_code
_entity_poly.pdbx_strand_id
1 'polypeptide(L)'
;MTPAPGTRAPSAPRRGLARAVVVGILAVAAALPTVTPAAADPVRDRQYWLRDYGVEQAWQTTRGEGVTVAVIDTGVDSSVADLRGAVVGGTDVSGVGSADGTRPVGASSEHGTMVASLLAGRGTGTGSGVIGVAPAAGLLSVSVALGGPTPGARDEDAQIADAVRWAVDNGASVINMSLTRNSLDWPESWDRAFLYAYEHDVVVVAAAGNRGSGTTEVGAPATIPGVLAVAGVDRSGAASFDASSQGITIAVAAPSEQLVGVEPGGGYVQWDGTSGAAPLVSGVVALVRAAHPELDADDVVERVLATARQEGRPEIYGRGLVDAAAAVSASVAPASGKPLGDLEEWVRLYRRAPVATPDPTASARPDAAPAVPADGPTADPAADAVPTVGAVRQVGIPALVLSLFAALAAAMGVVAYRHFRRLLR
;
A
#
# COMPACT_ATOMS: atom_id res chain seq x y z
N MET A 1 55.16 -117.26 4.68
CA MET A 1 54.52 -116.30 3.77
C MET A 1 54.96 -114.89 4.14
N THR A 2 55.96 -114.38 3.42
CA THR A 2 56.32 -112.96 3.19
C THR A 2 55.36 -112.36 2.12
N PRO A 3 55.40 -111.06 1.74
CA PRO A 3 56.19 -109.91 2.22
C PRO A 3 55.40 -108.56 2.36
N ALA A 4 56.13 -107.49 2.73
CA ALA A 4 55.82 -106.04 2.57
C ALA A 4 55.84 -105.60 1.06
N PRO A 5 55.81 -104.30 0.60
CA PRO A 5 55.90 -102.98 1.28
C PRO A 5 55.10 -101.77 0.68
N GLY A 6 55.10 -100.61 1.41
CA GLY A 6 55.38 -99.22 0.95
C GLY A 6 54.49 -98.43 -0.04
N THR A 7 54.16 -97.15 0.28
CA THR A 7 54.72 -95.88 -0.28
C THR A 7 53.78 -94.64 -0.15
N ARG A 8 54.37 -93.46 -0.39
CA ARG A 8 54.08 -92.05 -0.03
C ARG A 8 52.80 -91.35 -0.56
N ALA A 9 52.51 -90.22 0.09
CA ALA A 9 51.50 -89.16 -0.16
C ALA A 9 51.58 -88.41 -1.51
N PRO A 10 50.57 -87.56 -1.82
CA PRO A 10 50.87 -86.13 -1.99
C PRO A 10 49.80 -85.13 -1.45
N SER A 11 50.12 -83.85 -1.67
CA SER A 11 49.75 -82.58 -1.04
C SER A 11 48.52 -81.80 -1.56
N ALA A 12 48.09 -80.82 -0.73
CA ALA A 12 47.49 -79.50 -1.05
C ALA A 12 45.96 -79.39 -1.32
N PRO A 13 45.33 -78.19 -1.28
CA PRO A 13 45.50 -77.05 -0.38
C PRO A 13 44.18 -76.40 0.16
N ARG A 14 44.38 -75.52 1.14
CA ARG A 14 43.60 -74.33 1.58
C ARG A 14 42.54 -73.77 0.61
N ARG A 15 41.35 -73.43 1.14
CA ARG A 15 40.71 -72.08 1.13
C ARG A 15 39.26 -72.17 1.63
N GLY A 16 39.04 -71.84 2.90
CA GLY A 16 37.72 -71.67 3.49
C GLY A 16 37.73 -70.47 4.41
N LEU A 17 37.81 -69.26 3.85
CA LEU A 17 37.51 -68.03 4.60
C LEU A 17 37.17 -66.90 3.63
N ALA A 18 35.91 -66.84 3.20
CA ALA A 18 35.32 -65.63 2.61
C ALA A 18 33.80 -65.82 2.53
N ARG A 19 33.08 -65.59 3.63
CA ARG A 19 31.62 -65.28 3.63
C ARG A 19 31.13 -65.02 5.07
N ALA A 20 31.60 -63.95 5.71
CA ALA A 20 31.00 -63.49 6.97
C ALA A 20 31.35 -62.02 7.32
N VAL A 21 31.17 -61.03 6.42
CA VAL A 21 31.21 -59.60 6.85
C VAL A 21 30.24 -58.65 6.10
N VAL A 22 29.58 -59.01 4.99
CA VAL A 22 28.90 -57.97 4.16
C VAL A 22 27.43 -57.66 4.54
N VAL A 23 26.80 -58.36 5.49
CA VAL A 23 25.34 -58.17 5.73
C VAL A 23 25.01 -57.11 6.81
N GLY A 24 25.98 -56.63 7.59
CA GLY A 24 25.71 -55.72 8.72
C GLY A 24 25.59 -54.22 8.39
N ILE A 25 26.08 -53.76 7.24
CA ILE A 25 26.15 -52.30 6.92
C ILE A 25 24.92 -51.80 6.15
N LEU A 26 24.14 -52.69 5.53
CA LEU A 26 22.96 -52.31 4.73
C LEU A 26 21.68 -52.09 5.56
N ALA A 27 21.62 -52.54 6.82
CA ALA A 27 20.42 -52.42 7.64
C ALA A 27 20.30 -51.09 8.43
N VAL A 28 21.39 -50.33 8.59
CA VAL A 28 21.38 -49.05 9.32
C VAL A 28 21.07 -47.85 8.40
N ALA A 29 21.21 -48.00 7.09
CA ALA A 29 20.87 -46.94 6.13
C ALA A 29 19.36 -46.76 5.87
N ALA A 30 18.52 -47.70 6.34
CA ALA A 30 17.08 -47.71 6.08
C ALA A 30 16.22 -47.01 7.15
N ALA A 31 16.84 -46.41 8.18
CA ALA A 31 16.14 -45.75 9.29
C ALA A 31 16.52 -44.27 9.46
N LEU A 32 17.00 -43.61 8.40
CA LEU A 32 17.02 -42.15 8.39
C LEU A 32 15.57 -41.69 8.16
N PRO A 33 14.96 -40.91 9.07
CA PRO A 33 13.68 -40.28 8.77
C PRO A 33 13.86 -39.49 7.48
N THR A 34 13.03 -39.75 6.49
CA THR A 34 12.95 -38.91 5.30
C THR A 34 12.53 -37.53 5.78
N VAL A 35 13.51 -36.66 5.99
CA VAL A 35 13.27 -35.25 6.22
C VAL A 35 12.68 -34.77 4.90
N THR A 36 11.35 -34.62 4.86
CA THR A 36 10.69 -33.93 3.76
C THR A 36 11.39 -32.57 3.64
N PRO A 37 11.95 -32.20 2.47
CA PRO A 37 12.49 -30.87 2.33
C PRO A 37 11.40 -29.89 2.72
N ALA A 38 11.68 -29.01 3.68
CA ALA A 38 10.79 -27.90 3.95
C ALA A 38 10.57 -27.20 2.61
N ALA A 39 9.34 -27.20 2.10
CA ALA A 39 9.02 -26.47 0.90
C ALA A 39 9.27 -25.00 1.23
N ALA A 40 10.35 -24.45 0.67
CA ALA A 40 10.61 -23.03 0.80
C ALA A 40 9.41 -22.30 0.20
N ASP A 41 8.83 -21.39 0.98
CA ASP A 41 7.75 -20.51 0.56
C ASP A 41 8.36 -19.10 0.37
N PRO A 42 9.14 -18.89 -0.71
CA PRO A 42 9.93 -17.68 -0.87
C PRO A 42 9.08 -16.41 -1.00
N VAL A 43 7.79 -16.55 -1.33
CA VAL A 43 6.85 -15.42 -1.41
C VAL A 43 6.29 -15.10 -0.03
N ARG A 44 5.76 -16.09 0.71
CA ARG A 44 5.25 -15.88 2.08
C ARG A 44 6.34 -15.43 3.04
N ASP A 45 7.57 -15.91 2.87
CA ASP A 45 8.72 -15.50 3.71
C ASP A 45 9.01 -13.99 3.63
N ARG A 46 8.54 -13.30 2.58
CA ARG A 46 8.64 -11.84 2.42
C ARG A 46 7.48 -11.09 3.06
N GLN A 47 6.41 -11.76 3.46
CA GLN A 47 5.21 -11.16 4.06
C GLN A 47 5.33 -11.00 5.57
N TYR A 48 6.37 -10.29 6.02
CA TYR A 48 6.67 -10.11 7.45
C TYR A 48 5.48 -9.56 8.26
N TRP A 49 4.65 -8.72 7.63
CA TRP A 49 3.47 -8.13 8.26
C TRP A 49 2.46 -9.15 8.76
N LEU A 50 2.37 -10.34 8.14
CA LEU A 50 1.41 -11.36 8.56
C LEU A 50 1.64 -11.78 10.01
N ARG A 51 2.91 -11.95 10.38
CA ARG A 51 3.30 -12.31 11.74
C ARG A 51 3.48 -11.08 12.63
N ASP A 52 4.20 -10.08 12.16
CA ASP A 52 4.67 -8.97 13.01
C ASP A 52 3.53 -7.99 13.37
N TYR A 53 2.42 -8.01 12.63
CA TYR A 53 1.23 -7.16 12.85
C TYR A 53 -0.01 -7.98 13.26
N GLY A 54 0.18 -9.22 13.71
CA GLY A 54 -0.88 -9.99 14.38
C GLY A 54 -1.88 -10.69 13.44
N VAL A 55 -1.65 -10.69 12.13
CA VAL A 55 -2.62 -11.19 11.14
C VAL A 55 -2.80 -12.71 11.26
N GLU A 56 -1.71 -13.47 11.39
CA GLU A 56 -1.75 -14.93 11.57
C GLU A 56 -2.50 -15.35 12.84
N GLN A 57 -2.42 -14.54 13.90
CA GLN A 57 -3.16 -14.75 15.14
C GLN A 57 -4.63 -14.38 14.96
N ALA A 58 -4.95 -13.29 14.27
CA ALA A 58 -6.32 -12.92 13.93
C ALA A 58 -7.03 -14.01 13.10
N TRP A 59 -6.31 -14.69 12.20
CA TRP A 59 -6.81 -15.82 11.40
C TRP A 59 -7.23 -17.05 12.19
N GLN A 60 -6.88 -17.13 13.48
CA GLN A 60 -7.44 -18.17 14.37
C GLN A 60 -8.90 -17.92 14.73
N THR A 61 -9.40 -16.70 14.49
CA THR A 61 -10.80 -16.31 14.72
C THR A 61 -11.57 -16.18 13.41
N THR A 62 -11.03 -15.44 12.43
CA THR A 62 -11.68 -15.19 11.13
C THR A 62 -10.65 -14.86 10.06
N ARG A 63 -10.97 -15.10 8.79
CA ARG A 63 -10.15 -14.69 7.63
C ARG A 63 -10.85 -13.65 6.74
N GLY A 64 -11.94 -13.05 7.24
CA GLY A 64 -12.69 -12.01 6.54
C GLY A 64 -13.90 -12.53 5.77
N GLU A 65 -14.36 -13.75 6.05
CA GLU A 65 -15.53 -14.34 5.40
C GLU A 65 -16.77 -13.44 5.50
N GLY A 66 -17.52 -13.30 4.40
CA GLY A 66 -18.77 -12.53 4.36
C GLY A 66 -18.60 -11.01 4.25
N VAL A 67 -17.37 -10.50 4.33
CA VAL A 67 -17.08 -9.07 4.16
C VAL A 67 -16.73 -8.78 2.69
N THR A 68 -17.32 -7.72 2.15
CA THR A 68 -17.00 -7.23 0.80
C THR A 68 -16.23 -5.92 0.89
N VAL A 69 -15.09 -5.87 0.21
CA VAL A 69 -14.19 -4.70 0.18
C VAL A 69 -14.08 -4.19 -1.25
N ALA A 70 -14.41 -2.92 -1.48
CA ALA A 70 -14.16 -2.28 -2.76
C ALA A 70 -12.71 -1.78 -2.84
N VAL A 71 -12.04 -2.09 -3.95
CA VAL A 71 -10.72 -1.58 -4.29
C VAL A 71 -10.91 -0.55 -5.40
N ILE A 72 -10.91 0.73 -5.02
CA ILE A 72 -10.96 1.86 -5.96
C ILE A 72 -9.50 2.16 -6.35
N ASP A 73 -9.09 1.66 -7.52
CA ASP A 73 -7.70 1.71 -7.99
C ASP A 73 -7.65 1.53 -9.52
N THR A 74 -6.50 1.20 -10.11
CA THR A 74 -6.32 1.05 -11.56
C THR A 74 -7.02 -0.18 -12.19
N GLY A 75 -7.86 -0.89 -11.44
CA GLY A 75 -8.44 -2.17 -11.82
C GLY A 75 -7.60 -3.37 -11.38
N VAL A 76 -8.26 -4.52 -11.23
CA VAL A 76 -7.69 -5.74 -10.67
C VAL A 76 -7.70 -6.86 -11.70
N ASP A 77 -6.53 -7.32 -12.14
CA ASP A 77 -6.42 -8.52 -12.97
C ASP A 77 -6.80 -9.75 -12.12
N SER A 78 -8.07 -10.12 -12.17
CA SER A 78 -8.62 -11.24 -11.42
C SER A 78 -8.24 -12.61 -11.99
N SER A 79 -7.52 -12.66 -13.12
CA SER A 79 -7.12 -13.92 -13.76
C SER A 79 -5.87 -14.54 -13.12
N VAL A 80 -5.07 -13.73 -12.40
CA VAL A 80 -3.85 -14.19 -11.71
C VAL A 80 -4.19 -15.21 -10.63
N ALA A 81 -3.29 -16.19 -10.45
CA ALA A 81 -3.53 -17.34 -9.58
C ALA A 81 -3.93 -16.94 -8.14
N ASP A 82 -3.28 -15.92 -7.58
CA ASP A 82 -3.54 -15.45 -6.21
C ASP A 82 -4.85 -14.68 -6.04
N LEU A 83 -5.53 -14.25 -7.11
CA LEU A 83 -6.79 -13.51 -7.01
C LEU A 83 -7.98 -14.27 -7.61
N ARG A 84 -7.77 -15.53 -8.04
CA ARG A 84 -8.87 -16.35 -8.56
C ARG A 84 -9.95 -16.53 -7.50
N GLY A 85 -11.17 -16.16 -7.86
CA GLY A 85 -12.33 -16.22 -6.96
C GLY A 85 -12.34 -15.16 -5.86
N ALA A 86 -11.36 -14.23 -5.86
CA ALA A 86 -11.34 -13.13 -4.90
C ALA A 86 -12.22 -11.96 -5.34
N VAL A 87 -12.17 -11.61 -6.63
CA VAL A 87 -13.00 -10.57 -7.23
C VAL A 87 -14.38 -11.14 -7.50
N VAL A 88 -15.39 -10.63 -6.79
CA VAL A 88 -16.78 -11.10 -6.85
C VAL A 88 -17.69 -10.18 -7.67
N GLY A 89 -17.19 -9.00 -8.03
CA GLY A 89 -17.86 -8.02 -8.88
C GLY A 89 -16.93 -6.85 -9.18
N GLY A 90 -17.41 -5.91 -9.97
CA GLY A 90 -16.64 -4.72 -10.28
C GLY A 90 -17.29 -3.85 -11.35
N THR A 91 -16.71 -2.67 -11.55
CA THR A 91 -17.10 -1.73 -12.58
C THR A 91 -15.89 -0.95 -13.07
N ASP A 92 -15.96 -0.46 -14.30
CA ASP A 92 -15.11 0.64 -14.73
C ASP A 92 -15.84 1.97 -14.62
N VAL A 93 -15.25 2.91 -13.90
CA VAL A 93 -15.70 4.31 -13.90
C VAL A 93 -14.76 5.20 -14.70
N SER A 94 -13.60 4.71 -15.14
CA SER A 94 -12.64 5.49 -15.92
C SER A 94 -13.12 5.82 -17.34
N GLY A 95 -13.98 4.99 -17.91
CA GLY A 95 -14.45 5.08 -19.30
C GLY A 95 -13.52 4.40 -20.30
N VAL A 96 -12.36 3.91 -19.86
CA VAL A 96 -11.36 3.25 -20.71
C VAL A 96 -11.05 1.82 -20.28
N GLY A 97 -11.65 1.33 -19.20
CA GLY A 97 -11.47 -0.01 -18.62
C GLY A 97 -12.46 -1.05 -19.15
N SER A 98 -12.45 -2.26 -18.58
CA SER A 98 -13.47 -3.28 -18.86
C SER A 98 -14.68 -3.06 -17.96
N ALA A 99 -15.89 -3.39 -18.44
CA ALA A 99 -17.12 -3.09 -17.71
C ALA A 99 -17.20 -3.72 -16.30
N ASP A 100 -16.43 -4.78 -16.04
CA ASP A 100 -16.30 -5.47 -14.75
C ASP A 100 -15.13 -4.96 -13.89
N GLY A 101 -14.43 -3.92 -14.33
CA GLY A 101 -13.29 -3.32 -13.61
C GLY A 101 -12.03 -4.21 -13.56
N THR A 102 -11.98 -5.33 -14.28
CA THR A 102 -10.87 -6.30 -14.18
C THR A 102 -9.70 -6.03 -15.12
N ARG A 103 -9.87 -5.13 -16.10
CA ARG A 103 -8.80 -4.72 -17.00
C ARG A 103 -8.05 -3.52 -16.40
N PRO A 104 -6.75 -3.67 -16.08
CA PRO A 104 -5.89 -2.57 -15.68
C PRO A 104 -5.94 -1.33 -16.61
N VAL A 105 -5.96 -0.13 -16.03
CA VAL A 105 -6.00 1.17 -16.74
C VAL A 105 -5.04 2.20 -16.11
N GLY A 106 -4.82 3.31 -16.80
CA GLY A 106 -3.99 4.41 -16.28
C GLY A 106 -2.48 4.17 -16.39
N ALA A 107 -1.70 5.09 -15.82
CA ALA A 107 -0.24 5.12 -15.98
C ALA A 107 0.49 4.02 -15.17
N SER A 108 -0.07 3.63 -14.02
CA SER A 108 0.45 2.56 -13.14
C SER A 108 -0.54 1.41 -13.12
N SER A 109 -0.85 0.87 -14.29
CA SER A 109 -1.94 -0.09 -14.49
C SER A 109 -1.87 -1.31 -13.56
N GLU A 110 -0.68 -1.75 -13.20
CA GLU A 110 -0.39 -2.86 -12.30
C GLU A 110 -0.87 -2.66 -10.85
N HIS A 111 -1.04 -1.41 -10.42
CA HIS A 111 -1.16 -1.02 -9.02
C HIS A 111 -2.38 -1.64 -8.32
N GLY A 112 -3.56 -1.61 -8.92
CA GLY A 112 -4.77 -2.20 -8.33
C GLY A 112 -4.66 -3.70 -8.09
N THR A 113 -3.94 -4.44 -8.95
CA THR A 113 -3.70 -5.88 -8.76
C THR A 113 -2.76 -6.14 -7.59
N MET A 114 -1.71 -5.31 -7.47
CA MET A 114 -0.76 -5.35 -6.36
C MET A 114 -1.47 -5.08 -5.03
N VAL A 115 -2.29 -4.02 -4.97
CA VAL A 115 -3.12 -3.64 -3.81
C VAL A 115 -4.09 -4.76 -3.43
N ALA A 116 -4.85 -5.29 -4.39
CA ALA A 116 -5.82 -6.37 -4.14
C ALA A 116 -5.14 -7.63 -3.58
N SER A 117 -3.92 -7.94 -4.02
CA SER A 117 -3.17 -9.11 -3.55
C SER A 117 -2.78 -9.01 -2.06
N LEU A 118 -2.38 -7.82 -1.59
CA LEU A 118 -2.11 -7.57 -0.16
C LEU A 118 -3.37 -7.64 0.71
N LEU A 119 -4.52 -7.30 0.13
CA LEU A 119 -5.80 -7.27 0.85
C LEU A 119 -6.42 -8.67 0.96
N ALA A 120 -6.66 -9.34 -0.17
CA ALA A 120 -7.40 -10.62 -0.22
C ALA A 120 -6.81 -11.65 -1.19
N GLY A 121 -5.49 -11.61 -1.40
CA GLY A 121 -4.76 -12.68 -2.08
C GLY A 121 -5.04 -14.05 -1.44
N ARG A 122 -5.16 -15.08 -2.26
CA ARG A 122 -5.51 -16.46 -1.85
C ARG A 122 -4.30 -17.30 -1.51
N GLY A 123 -3.10 -16.82 -1.81
CA GLY A 123 -1.86 -17.55 -1.59
C GLY A 123 -1.68 -18.78 -2.48
N THR A 124 -2.35 -18.79 -3.64
CA THR A 124 -2.45 -19.94 -4.56
C THR A 124 -1.51 -19.84 -5.76
N GLY A 125 -0.70 -18.78 -5.84
CA GLY A 125 0.31 -18.63 -6.89
C GLY A 125 1.51 -19.55 -6.73
N THR A 126 2.36 -19.57 -7.75
CA THR A 126 3.58 -20.40 -7.79
C THR A 126 4.53 -20.02 -6.67
N GLY A 127 5.18 -21.01 -6.03
CA GLY A 127 6.08 -20.76 -4.91
C GLY A 127 5.37 -20.30 -3.64
N SER A 128 4.08 -20.67 -3.51
CA SER A 128 3.16 -20.33 -2.42
C SER A 128 2.85 -18.83 -2.33
N GLY A 129 2.21 -18.32 -3.40
CA GLY A 129 2.01 -16.90 -3.73
C GLY A 129 1.39 -16.00 -2.67
N VAL A 130 1.10 -14.74 -3.00
CA VAL A 130 0.70 -13.72 -2.01
C VAL A 130 -0.67 -14.03 -1.39
N ILE A 131 -0.71 -14.07 -0.05
CA ILE A 131 -1.93 -14.19 0.73
C ILE A 131 -2.24 -12.82 1.33
N GLY A 132 -3.47 -12.37 1.16
CA GLY A 132 -3.90 -11.08 1.68
C GLY A 132 -4.16 -11.14 3.19
N VAL A 133 -4.29 -9.97 3.82
CA VAL A 133 -4.65 -9.87 5.24
C VAL A 133 -6.04 -10.46 5.54
N ALA A 134 -7.00 -10.29 4.64
CA ALA A 134 -8.34 -10.87 4.72
C ALA A 134 -8.58 -11.82 3.53
N PRO A 135 -7.92 -13.00 3.50
CA PRO A 135 -7.89 -13.86 2.32
C PRO A 135 -9.22 -14.55 2.02
N ALA A 136 -10.25 -14.39 2.86
CA ALA A 136 -11.60 -14.89 2.63
C ALA A 136 -12.63 -13.80 2.28
N ALA A 137 -12.25 -12.51 2.31
CA ALA A 137 -13.13 -11.40 1.93
C ALA A 137 -13.41 -11.40 0.41
N GLY A 138 -14.58 -10.91 -0.01
CA GLY A 138 -14.88 -10.63 -1.41
C GLY A 138 -14.34 -9.27 -1.84
N LEU A 139 -13.83 -9.15 -3.06
CA LEU A 139 -13.38 -7.87 -3.62
C LEU A 139 -14.34 -7.36 -4.69
N LEU A 140 -14.65 -6.05 -4.64
CA LEU A 140 -15.20 -5.33 -5.78
C LEU A 140 -14.07 -4.55 -6.47
N SER A 141 -13.80 -4.84 -7.74
CA SER A 141 -12.81 -4.10 -8.52
C SER A 141 -13.43 -2.86 -9.13
N VAL A 142 -13.03 -1.66 -8.70
CA VAL A 142 -13.57 -0.39 -9.22
C VAL A 142 -12.45 0.37 -9.92
N SER A 143 -12.39 0.25 -11.25
CA SER A 143 -11.27 0.81 -12.01
C SER A 143 -11.44 2.31 -12.28
N VAL A 144 -10.42 3.07 -11.87
CA VAL A 144 -10.21 4.50 -12.09
C VAL A 144 -8.90 4.72 -12.84
N ALA A 145 -8.86 5.72 -13.72
CA ALA A 145 -7.64 6.16 -14.39
C ALA A 145 -7.19 7.49 -13.77
N LEU A 146 -6.16 7.44 -12.94
CA LEU A 146 -5.58 8.57 -12.21
C LEU A 146 -4.08 8.71 -12.50
N GLY A 147 -3.50 9.83 -12.08
CA GLY A 147 -2.04 10.01 -12.05
C GLY A 147 -1.44 10.48 -13.36
N GLY A 148 -2.27 11.01 -14.28
CA GLY A 148 -1.81 11.64 -15.50
C GLY A 148 -2.78 11.48 -16.68
N PRO A 149 -2.50 12.14 -17.81
CA PRO A 149 -3.36 12.12 -18.98
C PRO A 149 -3.54 10.68 -19.50
N THR A 150 -4.75 10.14 -19.34
CA THR A 150 -5.15 8.87 -19.95
C THR A 150 -6.12 9.18 -21.09
N PRO A 151 -5.75 8.98 -22.36
CA PRO A 151 -6.61 9.33 -23.49
C PRO A 151 -7.98 8.64 -23.41
N GLY A 152 -9.04 9.44 -23.47
CA GLY A 152 -10.43 8.95 -23.40
C GLY A 152 -10.95 8.71 -21.97
N ALA A 153 -10.12 8.87 -20.94
CA ALA A 153 -10.58 8.77 -19.57
C ALA A 153 -11.49 9.94 -19.18
N ARG A 154 -12.40 9.68 -18.26
CA ARG A 154 -13.29 10.65 -17.64
C ARG A 154 -12.53 11.57 -16.68
N ASP A 155 -13.16 12.65 -16.25
CA ASP A 155 -12.65 13.53 -15.21
C ASP A 155 -12.34 12.76 -13.91
N GLU A 156 -11.13 12.92 -13.35
CA GLU A 156 -10.64 12.16 -12.19
C GLU A 156 -11.52 12.36 -10.95
N ASP A 157 -11.98 13.59 -10.70
CA ASP A 157 -12.81 13.91 -9.54
C ASP A 157 -14.20 13.26 -9.66
N ALA A 158 -14.80 13.26 -10.85
CA ALA A 158 -16.04 12.56 -11.12
C ALA A 158 -15.89 11.02 -10.99
N GLN A 159 -14.76 10.47 -11.44
CA GLN A 159 -14.47 9.04 -11.30
C GLN A 159 -14.50 8.61 -9.82
N ILE A 160 -13.82 9.35 -8.92
CA ILE A 160 -13.80 9.02 -7.49
C ILE A 160 -15.19 9.13 -6.86
N ALA A 161 -15.94 10.19 -7.15
CA ALA A 161 -17.29 10.37 -6.59
C ALA A 161 -18.25 9.24 -7.03
N ASP A 162 -18.19 8.82 -8.29
CA ASP A 162 -18.99 7.72 -8.81
C ASP A 162 -18.52 6.37 -8.27
N ALA A 163 -17.21 6.15 -8.14
CA ALA A 163 -16.62 4.93 -7.60
C ALA A 163 -17.07 4.67 -6.17
N VAL A 164 -17.05 5.69 -5.30
CA VAL A 164 -17.47 5.56 -3.90
C VAL A 164 -18.95 5.21 -3.83
N ARG A 165 -19.82 5.91 -4.55
CA ARG A 165 -21.26 5.60 -4.54
C ARG A 165 -21.55 4.20 -5.08
N TRP A 166 -20.93 3.84 -6.20
CA TRP A 166 -21.12 2.52 -6.78
C TRP A 166 -20.66 1.41 -5.83
N ALA A 167 -19.54 1.58 -5.13
CA ALA A 167 -19.06 0.62 -4.15
C ALA A 167 -20.07 0.38 -3.03
N VAL A 168 -20.64 1.45 -2.47
CA VAL A 168 -21.69 1.39 -1.44
C VAL A 168 -22.92 0.68 -1.98
N ASP A 169 -23.42 1.08 -3.15
CA ASP A 169 -24.62 0.52 -3.78
C ASP A 169 -24.48 -0.98 -4.13
N ASN A 170 -23.24 -1.46 -4.28
CA ASN A 170 -22.92 -2.85 -4.60
C ASN A 170 -22.46 -3.65 -3.36
N GLY A 171 -22.73 -3.14 -2.16
CA GLY A 171 -22.59 -3.89 -0.91
C GLY A 171 -21.19 -3.92 -0.32
N ALA A 172 -20.32 -2.98 -0.68
CA ALA A 172 -19.05 -2.80 0.02
C ALA A 172 -19.31 -2.33 1.46
N SER A 173 -18.75 -3.02 2.45
CA SER A 173 -18.70 -2.56 3.85
C SER A 173 -17.39 -1.85 4.19
N VAL A 174 -16.39 -1.98 3.30
CA VAL A 174 -15.10 -1.31 3.38
C VAL A 174 -14.71 -0.82 1.99
N ILE A 175 -14.18 0.39 1.89
CA ILE A 175 -13.61 0.94 0.66
C ILE A 175 -12.13 1.19 0.90
N ASN A 176 -11.26 0.55 0.11
CA ASN A 176 -9.83 0.82 0.06
C ASN A 176 -9.53 1.80 -1.06
N MET A 177 -8.86 2.91 -0.72
CA MET A 177 -8.36 3.91 -1.64
C MET A 177 -6.84 4.04 -1.49
N SER A 178 -6.09 3.23 -2.24
CA SER A 178 -4.63 3.26 -2.26
C SER A 178 -4.06 4.39 -3.13
N LEU A 179 -4.73 5.53 -3.11
CA LEU A 179 -4.48 6.69 -3.95
C LEU A 179 -4.49 7.95 -3.10
N THR A 180 -3.79 8.97 -3.57
CA THR A 180 -3.78 10.29 -2.95
C THR A 180 -3.66 11.35 -4.04
N ARG A 181 -4.11 12.55 -3.71
CA ARG A 181 -3.83 13.77 -4.46
C ARG A 181 -2.71 14.53 -3.77
N ASN A 182 -1.88 15.22 -4.56
CA ASN A 182 -0.86 16.13 -4.04
C ASN A 182 -1.46 17.47 -3.56
N SER A 183 -2.59 17.40 -2.85
CA SER A 183 -3.33 18.55 -2.32
C SER A 183 -4.18 18.12 -1.12
N LEU A 184 -4.21 19.00 -0.11
CA LEU A 184 -4.99 18.84 1.13
C LEU A 184 -6.50 18.90 0.89
N ASP A 185 -6.94 19.69 -0.10
CA ASP A 185 -8.36 19.97 -0.34
C ASP A 185 -9.09 18.78 -0.96
N TRP A 186 -10.39 18.88 -1.21
CA TRP A 186 -11.12 17.96 -2.10
C TRP A 186 -12.30 18.69 -2.77
N PRO A 187 -12.73 18.27 -3.98
CA PRO A 187 -13.85 18.90 -4.65
C PRO A 187 -15.17 18.63 -3.90
N GLU A 188 -16.11 19.57 -3.99
CA GLU A 188 -17.43 19.45 -3.35
C GLU A 188 -18.22 18.21 -3.84
N SER A 189 -17.93 17.71 -5.04
CA SER A 189 -18.52 16.47 -5.56
C SER A 189 -18.22 15.25 -4.68
N TRP A 190 -17.11 15.26 -3.94
CA TRP A 190 -16.74 14.19 -3.02
C TRP A 190 -17.49 14.29 -1.68
N ASP A 191 -17.91 15.48 -1.24
CA ASP A 191 -18.64 15.66 0.03
C ASP A 191 -19.83 14.70 0.10
N ARG A 192 -20.69 14.74 -0.91
CA ARG A 192 -21.87 13.87 -1.00
C ARG A 192 -21.50 12.39 -1.15
N ALA A 193 -20.43 12.06 -1.87
CA ALA A 193 -20.07 10.66 -2.11
C ALA A 193 -19.52 10.00 -0.83
N PHE A 194 -18.66 10.70 -0.08
CA PHE A 194 -18.11 10.20 1.18
C PHE A 194 -19.17 10.24 2.29
N LEU A 195 -20.02 11.27 2.36
CA LEU A 195 -21.18 11.27 3.27
C LEU A 195 -22.09 10.06 3.01
N TYR A 196 -22.35 9.73 1.75
CA TYR A 196 -23.15 8.56 1.40
C TYR A 196 -22.54 7.26 1.93
N ALA A 197 -21.21 7.09 1.85
CA ALA A 197 -20.53 5.95 2.43
C ALA A 197 -20.68 5.90 3.96
N TYR A 198 -20.50 7.01 4.66
CA TYR A 198 -20.68 7.06 6.13
C TYR A 198 -22.13 6.78 6.56
N GLU A 199 -23.11 7.34 5.86
CA GLU A 199 -24.53 7.11 6.13
C GLU A 199 -24.95 5.65 5.91
N HIS A 200 -24.18 4.89 5.14
CA HIS A 200 -24.43 3.49 4.80
C HIS A 200 -23.51 2.51 5.54
N ASP A 201 -22.93 2.94 6.67
CA ASP A 201 -22.06 2.12 7.50
C ASP A 201 -20.81 1.58 6.76
N VAL A 202 -20.22 2.37 5.86
CA VAL A 202 -19.03 1.96 5.10
C VAL A 202 -17.78 2.62 5.65
N VAL A 203 -16.78 1.81 6.02
CA VAL A 203 -15.47 2.32 6.44
C VAL A 203 -14.63 2.64 5.20
N VAL A 204 -14.22 3.90 5.05
CA VAL A 204 -13.31 4.32 3.98
C VAL A 204 -11.88 4.40 4.53
N VAL A 205 -10.96 3.68 3.89
CA VAL A 205 -9.54 3.61 4.25
C VAL A 205 -8.72 4.21 3.11
N ALA A 206 -7.82 5.14 3.42
CA ALA A 206 -7.03 5.84 2.41
C ALA A 206 -5.54 5.91 2.75
N ALA A 207 -4.70 5.84 1.72
CA ALA A 207 -3.26 6.07 1.85
C ALA A 207 -2.97 7.53 2.20
N ALA A 208 -2.06 7.77 3.16
CA ALA A 208 -1.64 9.11 3.56
C ALA A 208 -0.89 9.86 2.45
N GLY A 209 -0.24 9.14 1.54
CA GLY A 209 0.61 9.68 0.48
C GLY A 209 2.09 9.44 0.71
N ASN A 210 2.91 9.67 -0.32
CA ASN A 210 4.34 9.37 -0.30
C ASN A 210 5.14 10.66 -0.54
N ARG A 211 6.11 10.97 0.34
CA ARG A 211 7.02 12.12 0.13
C ARG A 211 7.84 11.96 -1.14
N GLY A 212 8.24 10.72 -1.46
CA GLY A 212 8.99 10.38 -2.67
C GLY A 212 8.23 10.70 -3.97
N SER A 213 6.89 10.76 -3.95
CA SER A 213 6.05 11.18 -5.08
C SER A 213 5.65 12.66 -5.04
N GLY A 214 6.25 13.44 -4.13
CA GLY A 214 5.97 14.87 -3.96
C GLY A 214 4.86 15.19 -2.95
N THR A 215 4.30 14.19 -2.26
CA THR A 215 3.26 14.38 -1.23
C THR A 215 3.93 14.62 0.12
N THR A 216 4.36 15.85 0.41
CA THR A 216 5.09 16.16 1.65
C THR A 216 4.20 16.21 2.90
N GLU A 217 2.89 16.37 2.71
CA GLU A 217 1.85 16.40 3.75
C GLU A 217 0.68 15.51 3.30
N VAL A 218 -0.12 15.00 4.24
CA VAL A 218 -1.24 14.10 3.92
C VAL A 218 -2.19 14.76 2.91
N GLY A 219 -2.42 14.09 1.78
CA GLY A 219 -3.35 14.55 0.75
C GLY A 219 -4.71 13.87 0.84
N ALA A 220 -5.74 14.47 0.23
CA ALA A 220 -7.04 13.79 0.17
C ALA A 220 -6.98 12.50 -0.68
N PRO A 221 -7.92 11.55 -0.51
CA PRO A 221 -9.06 11.59 0.43
C PRO A 221 -8.68 11.41 1.91
N ALA A 222 -7.43 11.13 2.25
CA ALA A 222 -6.99 10.93 3.65
C ALA A 222 -7.07 12.19 4.56
N THR A 223 -7.42 13.36 4.01
CA THR A 223 -7.73 14.58 4.79
C THR A 223 -9.23 14.74 5.10
N ILE A 224 -10.09 13.92 4.49
CA ILE A 224 -11.54 14.01 4.65
C ILE A 224 -11.92 13.45 6.03
N PRO A 225 -12.65 14.20 6.88
CA PRO A 225 -13.16 13.68 8.15
C PRO A 225 -13.93 12.36 7.97
N GLY A 226 -13.71 11.42 8.89
CA GLY A 226 -14.24 10.06 8.84
C GLY A 226 -13.36 9.06 8.08
N VAL A 227 -12.39 9.50 7.26
CA VAL A 227 -11.54 8.58 6.50
C VAL A 227 -10.43 8.04 7.39
N LEU A 228 -10.28 6.72 7.42
CA LEU A 228 -9.18 6.05 8.11
C LEU A 228 -7.89 6.23 7.30
N ALA A 229 -7.17 7.32 7.58
CA ALA A 229 -5.92 7.67 6.94
C ALA A 229 -4.75 6.82 7.46
N VAL A 230 -4.04 6.16 6.55
CA VAL A 230 -2.99 5.19 6.87
C VAL A 230 -1.62 5.71 6.48
N ALA A 231 -0.75 5.90 7.47
CA ALA A 231 0.67 6.21 7.30
C ALA A 231 1.52 4.95 7.08
N GLY A 232 2.73 5.16 6.56
CA GLY A 232 3.66 4.10 6.19
C GLY A 232 4.88 3.99 7.10
N VAL A 233 5.22 2.77 7.50
CA VAL A 233 6.42 2.44 8.25
C VAL A 233 7.29 1.41 7.54
N ASP A 234 8.58 1.44 7.84
CA ASP A 234 9.51 0.40 7.46
C ASP A 234 9.27 -0.91 8.24
N ARG A 235 10.04 -1.94 7.91
CA ARG A 235 9.95 -3.26 8.54
C ARG A 235 10.21 -3.24 10.05
N SER A 236 10.97 -2.27 10.57
CA SER A 236 11.25 -2.11 11.99
C SER A 236 10.13 -1.37 12.73
N GLY A 237 9.13 -0.86 12.01
CA GLY A 237 8.06 -0.02 12.56
C GLY A 237 8.44 1.45 12.63
N ALA A 238 9.60 1.86 12.10
CA ALA A 238 9.98 3.26 12.04
C ALA A 238 9.30 3.96 10.85
N ALA A 239 8.88 5.20 11.03
CA ALA A 239 8.23 5.99 10.00
C ALA A 239 9.06 6.04 8.72
N SER A 240 8.46 5.63 7.61
CA SER A 240 9.15 5.71 6.32
C SER A 240 9.43 7.16 5.96
N PHE A 241 10.64 7.44 5.48
CA PHE A 241 11.00 8.78 5.07
C PHE A 241 10.34 9.15 3.73
N ASP A 242 10.42 8.25 2.74
CA ASP A 242 9.91 8.52 1.39
C ASP A 242 8.50 7.96 1.17
N ALA A 243 8.16 6.83 1.79
CA ALA A 243 6.91 6.13 1.55
C ALA A 243 5.75 6.59 2.44
N SER A 244 5.91 7.65 3.25
CA SER A 244 4.82 8.18 4.07
C SER A 244 4.86 9.70 4.24
N SER A 245 3.76 10.37 3.91
CA SER A 245 3.49 11.76 4.31
C SER A 245 3.23 11.86 5.82
N GLN A 246 3.25 13.10 6.34
CA GLN A 246 2.94 13.42 7.74
C GLN A 246 1.73 14.35 7.79
N GLY A 247 0.93 14.27 8.85
CA GLY A 247 -0.27 15.08 8.99
C GLY A 247 -1.12 14.69 10.18
N ILE A 248 -1.87 15.67 10.69
CA ILE A 248 -2.72 15.50 11.87
C ILE A 248 -3.93 14.57 11.65
N THR A 249 -4.25 14.27 10.39
CA THR A 249 -5.36 13.37 10.03
C THR A 249 -4.95 11.90 10.04
N ILE A 250 -3.66 11.57 10.20
CA ILE A 250 -3.19 10.19 10.29
C ILE A 250 -3.89 9.49 11.45
N ALA A 251 -4.55 8.37 11.13
CA ALA A 251 -5.31 7.59 12.08
C ALA A 251 -4.46 6.47 12.69
N VAL A 252 -3.74 5.72 11.85
CA VAL A 252 -2.82 4.64 12.22
C VAL A 252 -1.67 4.54 11.20
N ALA A 253 -0.63 3.81 11.57
CA ALA A 253 0.47 3.44 10.68
C ALA A 253 0.50 1.93 10.42
N ALA A 254 0.94 1.54 9.22
CA ALA A 254 1.10 0.16 8.81
C ALA A 254 2.30 -0.01 7.87
N PRO A 255 2.79 -1.25 7.66
CA PRO A 255 3.92 -1.54 6.78
C PRO A 255 3.76 -0.94 5.39
N SER A 256 4.79 -0.24 4.92
CA SER A 256 4.82 0.39 3.61
C SER A 256 6.12 0.14 2.83
N GLU A 257 7.07 -0.63 3.37
CA GLU A 257 8.34 -0.91 2.70
C GLU A 257 8.56 -2.41 2.53
N GLN A 258 9.22 -2.77 1.43
CA GLN A 258 9.55 -4.15 1.04
C GLN A 258 8.30 -5.03 0.97
N LEU A 259 7.19 -4.47 0.51
CA LEU A 259 5.93 -5.17 0.38
C LEU A 259 5.94 -6.02 -0.89
N VAL A 260 5.65 -7.32 -0.75
CA VAL A 260 5.50 -8.23 -1.89
C VAL A 260 4.03 -8.33 -2.31
N GLY A 261 3.76 -8.18 -3.60
CA GLY A 261 2.43 -8.34 -4.18
C GLY A 261 2.50 -8.87 -5.60
N VAL A 262 1.32 -9.00 -6.22
CA VAL A 262 1.15 -9.64 -7.53
C VAL A 262 0.89 -8.60 -8.60
N GLU A 263 1.64 -8.67 -9.69
CA GLU A 263 1.41 -7.87 -10.90
C GLU A 263 0.44 -8.59 -11.84
N PRO A 264 -0.24 -7.87 -12.76
CA PRO A 264 -0.98 -8.48 -13.85
C PRO A 264 -0.14 -9.53 -14.59
N GLY A 265 -0.76 -10.65 -14.96
CA GLY A 265 -0.05 -11.80 -15.54
C GLY A 265 0.67 -12.72 -14.53
N GLY A 266 0.66 -12.39 -13.22
CA GLY A 266 1.04 -13.30 -12.13
C GLY A 266 2.50 -13.24 -11.70
N GLY A 267 3.24 -12.19 -12.08
CA GLY A 267 4.56 -11.90 -11.54
C GLY A 267 4.49 -11.42 -10.09
N TYR A 268 5.57 -11.57 -9.33
CA TYR A 268 5.69 -10.99 -7.99
C TYR A 268 6.69 -9.85 -8.00
N VAL A 269 6.30 -8.74 -7.41
CA VAL A 269 7.11 -7.52 -7.31
C VAL A 269 7.22 -7.10 -5.85
N GLN A 270 8.28 -6.34 -5.54
CA GLN A 270 8.40 -5.63 -4.27
C GLN A 270 8.28 -4.13 -4.52
N TRP A 271 7.52 -3.43 -3.68
CA TRP A 271 7.43 -1.97 -3.73
C TRP A 271 7.34 -1.35 -2.34
N ASP A 272 7.52 -0.03 -2.35
CA ASP A 272 7.38 0.83 -1.18
C ASP A 272 6.29 1.87 -1.45
N GLY A 273 5.45 2.15 -0.45
CA GLY A 273 4.39 3.16 -0.52
C GLY A 273 3.26 2.95 0.48
N THR A 274 2.66 4.04 0.97
CA THR A 274 1.41 4.01 1.74
C THR A 274 0.25 3.37 0.99
N SER A 275 0.33 3.28 -0.35
CA SER A 275 -0.60 2.52 -1.17
C SER A 275 -0.60 1.02 -0.87
N GLY A 276 0.48 0.49 -0.31
CA GLY A 276 0.54 -0.87 0.23
C GLY A 276 0.15 -0.95 1.72
N ALA A 277 0.27 0.13 2.48
CA ALA A 277 -0.18 0.19 3.88
C ALA A 277 -1.71 0.21 4.00
N ALA A 278 -2.39 0.99 3.16
CA ALA A 278 -3.85 1.08 3.11
C ALA A 278 -4.57 -0.28 2.94
N PRO A 279 -4.20 -1.19 2.02
CA PRO A 279 -4.87 -2.47 1.87
C PRO A 279 -4.58 -3.42 3.03
N LEU A 280 -3.45 -3.29 3.72
CA LEU A 280 -3.20 -4.06 4.94
C LEU A 280 -4.19 -3.66 6.03
N VAL A 281 -4.40 -2.36 6.24
CA VAL A 281 -5.38 -1.85 7.22
C VAL A 281 -6.81 -2.15 6.78
N SER A 282 -7.15 -2.01 5.50
CA SER A 282 -8.45 -2.41 4.97
C SER A 282 -8.74 -3.89 5.20
N GLY A 283 -7.72 -4.75 5.09
CA GLY A 283 -7.81 -6.14 5.47
C GLY A 283 -8.06 -6.32 6.97
N VAL A 284 -7.39 -5.57 7.85
CA VAL A 284 -7.67 -5.60 9.30
C VAL A 284 -9.11 -5.17 9.60
N VAL A 285 -9.60 -4.10 8.97
CA VAL A 285 -11.01 -3.66 9.09
C VAL A 285 -11.96 -4.78 8.65
N ALA A 286 -11.64 -5.49 7.56
CA ALA A 286 -12.44 -6.62 7.11
C ALA A 286 -12.42 -7.80 8.09
N LEU A 287 -11.28 -8.10 8.71
CA LEU A 287 -11.19 -9.10 9.78
C LEU A 287 -12.04 -8.69 10.99
N VAL A 288 -12.01 -7.42 11.39
CA VAL A 288 -12.83 -6.91 12.50
C VAL A 288 -14.32 -7.05 12.18
N ARG A 289 -14.77 -6.59 11.01
CA ARG A 289 -16.19 -6.71 10.60
C ARG A 289 -16.66 -8.16 10.51
N ALA A 290 -15.80 -9.08 10.07
CA ALA A 290 -16.15 -10.49 10.00
C ALA A 290 -16.26 -11.15 11.40
N ALA A 291 -15.44 -10.70 12.36
CA ALA A 291 -15.48 -11.21 13.74
C ALA A 291 -16.60 -10.56 14.58
N HIS A 292 -16.96 -9.32 14.29
CA HIS A 292 -17.95 -8.51 15.02
C HIS A 292 -18.94 -7.84 14.06
N PRO A 293 -19.82 -8.63 13.40
CA PRO A 293 -20.75 -8.12 12.39
C PRO A 293 -21.82 -7.18 12.96
N GLU A 294 -21.94 -7.07 14.29
CA GLU A 294 -22.85 -6.16 14.99
C GLU A 294 -22.32 -4.74 15.16
N LEU A 295 -21.01 -4.51 14.97
CA LEU A 295 -20.41 -3.19 15.13
C LEU A 295 -20.67 -2.31 13.91
N ASP A 296 -21.00 -1.05 14.18
CA ASP A 296 -21.05 -0.02 13.16
C ASP A 296 -19.64 0.47 12.78
N ALA A 297 -19.55 1.32 11.76
CA ALA A 297 -18.31 1.83 11.20
C ALA A 297 -17.50 2.63 12.22
N ASP A 298 -18.15 3.42 13.07
CA ASP A 298 -17.49 4.23 14.09
C ASP A 298 -16.88 3.33 15.18
N ASP A 299 -17.60 2.29 15.61
CA ASP A 299 -17.10 1.28 16.56
C ASP A 299 -15.97 0.42 15.98
N VAL A 300 -16.07 0.02 14.71
CA VAL A 300 -15.00 -0.71 14.01
C VAL A 300 -13.73 0.14 13.92
N VAL A 301 -13.87 1.42 13.56
CA VAL A 301 -12.75 2.35 13.51
C VAL A 301 -12.15 2.57 14.89
N GLU A 302 -12.97 2.88 15.91
CA GLU A 302 -12.48 3.06 17.29
C GLU A 302 -11.74 1.81 17.78
N ARG A 303 -12.21 0.62 17.42
CA ARG A 303 -11.53 -0.64 17.74
C ARG A 303 -10.15 -0.75 17.10
N VAL A 304 -10.00 -0.37 15.83
CA VAL A 304 -8.69 -0.31 15.16
C VAL A 304 -7.77 0.72 15.84
N LEU A 305 -8.31 1.89 16.19
CA LEU A 305 -7.58 2.98 16.82
C LEU A 305 -7.11 2.64 18.25
N ALA A 306 -8.01 2.12 19.08
CA ALA A 306 -7.77 1.85 20.49
C ALA A 306 -6.85 0.66 20.74
N THR A 307 -6.73 -0.24 19.76
CA THR A 307 -5.87 -1.44 19.83
C THR A 307 -4.54 -1.27 19.11
N ALA A 308 -4.33 -0.15 18.42
CA ALA A 308 -3.04 0.16 17.82
C ALA A 308 -1.92 0.19 18.86
N ARG A 309 -0.76 -0.35 18.51
CA ARG A 309 0.44 -0.31 19.36
C ARG A 309 1.02 1.10 19.31
N GLN A 310 0.93 1.82 20.43
CA GLN A 310 1.40 3.20 20.53
C GLN A 310 2.83 3.36 20.04
N GLU A 311 3.04 4.34 19.17
CA GLU A 311 4.35 4.66 18.62
C GLU A 311 4.46 6.16 18.34
N GLY A 312 5.64 6.73 18.62
CA GLY A 312 6.05 8.07 18.25
C GLY A 312 5.00 9.19 18.41
N ARG A 313 4.99 10.09 17.43
CA ARG A 313 4.15 11.30 17.39
C ARG A 313 2.86 11.04 16.59
N PRO A 314 1.69 11.54 17.02
CA PRO A 314 0.42 11.32 16.32
C PRO A 314 0.38 11.78 14.86
N GLU A 315 1.07 12.84 14.51
CA GLU A 315 1.21 13.36 13.14
C GLU A 315 2.09 12.48 12.23
N ILE A 316 2.63 11.38 12.75
CA ILE A 316 3.43 10.39 12.03
C ILE A 316 2.76 9.01 12.08
N TYR A 317 2.28 8.61 13.26
CA TYR A 317 1.75 7.26 13.50
C TYR A 317 0.26 7.23 13.85
N GLY A 318 -0.39 8.38 13.99
CA GLY A 318 -1.76 8.47 14.50
C GLY A 318 -1.87 7.92 15.91
N ARG A 319 -2.67 6.88 16.09
CA ARG A 319 -2.77 6.11 17.34
C ARG A 319 -1.68 5.06 17.52
N GLY A 320 -0.88 4.81 16.49
CA GLY A 320 0.23 3.86 16.52
C GLY A 320 0.22 2.88 15.35
N LEU A 321 0.97 1.80 15.50
CA LEU A 321 1.03 0.70 14.53
C LEU A 321 -0.22 -0.16 14.64
N VAL A 322 -0.87 -0.47 13.52
CA VAL A 322 -2.04 -1.37 13.50
C VAL A 322 -1.69 -2.74 14.12
N ASP A 323 -2.64 -3.34 14.85
CA ASP A 323 -2.48 -4.69 15.40
C ASP A 323 -3.74 -5.52 15.13
N ALA A 324 -3.65 -6.43 14.15
CA ALA A 324 -4.80 -7.20 13.69
C ALA A 324 -5.33 -8.13 14.78
N ALA A 325 -4.45 -8.73 15.58
CA ALA A 325 -4.85 -9.66 16.63
C ALA A 325 -5.62 -8.94 17.74
N ALA A 326 -5.09 -7.80 18.20
CA ALA A 326 -5.75 -7.00 19.22
C ALA A 326 -7.05 -6.40 18.68
N ALA A 327 -7.05 -5.87 17.45
CA ALA A 327 -8.26 -5.34 16.81
C ALA A 327 -9.35 -6.42 16.68
N VAL A 328 -9.03 -7.67 16.39
CA VAL A 328 -10.03 -8.74 16.33
C VAL A 328 -10.46 -9.20 17.72
N SER A 329 -9.57 -9.33 18.71
CA SER A 329 -9.88 -10.07 19.94
C SER A 329 -10.12 -9.24 21.20
N ALA A 330 -9.69 -7.99 21.27
CA ALA A 330 -9.75 -7.19 22.49
C ALA A 330 -11.19 -6.80 22.90
N SER A 331 -11.43 -6.52 24.17
CA SER A 331 -12.65 -5.81 24.57
C SER A 331 -12.40 -4.31 24.42
N VAL A 332 -13.15 -3.64 23.56
CA VAL A 332 -13.05 -2.19 23.33
C VAL A 332 -14.40 -1.56 23.66
N ALA A 333 -14.38 -0.40 24.31
CA ALA A 333 -15.61 0.35 24.57
C ALA A 333 -16.16 0.90 23.25
N PRO A 334 -17.50 1.01 23.09
CA PRO A 334 -18.08 1.68 21.93
C PRO A 334 -17.55 3.10 21.77
N ALA A 335 -17.51 3.58 20.54
CA ALA A 335 -17.11 4.93 20.21
C ALA A 335 -18.01 5.95 20.91
N SER A 336 -17.40 6.97 21.51
CA SER A 336 -18.14 8.06 22.19
C SER A 336 -18.69 9.12 21.22
N GLY A 337 -18.50 8.92 19.92
CA GLY A 337 -18.83 9.81 18.82
C GLY A 337 -18.10 9.37 17.56
N LYS A 338 -17.88 10.27 16.59
CA LYS A 338 -17.16 9.98 15.34
C LYS A 338 -15.64 10.08 15.56
N PRO A 339 -14.89 8.96 15.64
CA PRO A 339 -13.50 8.97 16.10
C PRO A 339 -12.53 9.69 15.15
N LEU A 340 -12.89 9.81 13.87
CA LEU A 340 -12.08 10.45 12.82
C LEU A 340 -12.68 11.78 12.35
N GLY A 341 -13.56 12.37 13.15
CA GLY A 341 -14.24 13.62 12.82
C GLY A 341 -15.51 13.43 12.00
N ASP A 342 -16.28 14.52 11.89
CA ASP A 342 -17.60 14.53 11.28
C ASP A 342 -17.57 15.32 9.96
N LEU A 343 -17.74 14.62 8.84
CA LEU A 343 -17.75 15.25 7.52
C LEU A 343 -18.96 16.17 7.33
N GLU A 344 -20.12 15.83 7.90
CA GLU A 344 -21.33 16.64 7.75
C GLU A 344 -21.13 17.98 8.45
N GLU A 345 -20.62 17.94 9.68
CA GLU A 345 -20.28 19.14 10.44
C GLU A 345 -19.16 19.95 9.76
N TRP A 346 -18.14 19.27 9.23
CA TRP A 346 -17.07 19.93 8.48
C TRP A 346 -17.64 20.65 7.25
N VAL A 347 -18.48 20.00 6.46
CA VAL A 347 -19.13 20.60 5.29
C VAL A 347 -19.96 21.81 5.71
N ARG A 348 -20.77 21.69 6.77
CA ARG A 348 -21.58 22.78 7.32
C ARG A 348 -20.75 24.01 7.72
N LEU A 349 -19.57 23.80 8.30
CA LEU A 349 -18.70 24.87 8.78
C LEU A 349 -17.83 25.49 7.67
N TYR A 350 -17.34 24.69 6.73
CA TYR A 350 -16.29 25.09 5.80
C TYR A 350 -16.77 25.27 4.35
N ARG A 351 -17.85 24.60 3.91
CA ARG A 351 -18.51 24.90 2.64
C ARG A 351 -19.47 26.07 2.83
N ARG A 352 -19.05 27.29 2.46
CA ARG A 352 -19.93 28.47 2.48
C ARG A 352 -20.97 28.37 1.38
N ALA A 353 -22.23 28.68 1.67
CA ALA A 353 -23.20 29.04 0.64
C ALA A 353 -22.64 30.20 -0.21
N PRO A 354 -22.92 30.26 -1.52
CA PRO A 354 -22.55 31.42 -2.32
C PRO A 354 -23.14 32.67 -1.66
N VAL A 355 -22.27 33.60 -1.24
CA VAL A 355 -22.74 34.90 -0.77
C VAL A 355 -23.44 35.53 -1.96
N ALA A 356 -24.77 35.70 -1.87
CA ALA A 356 -25.49 36.53 -2.80
C ALA A 356 -24.81 37.91 -2.79
N THR A 357 -24.15 38.27 -3.89
CA THR A 357 -23.58 39.59 -4.07
C THR A 357 -24.72 40.58 -3.83
N PRO A 358 -24.62 41.49 -2.85
CA PRO A 358 -25.63 42.53 -2.70
C PRO A 358 -25.72 43.28 -4.02
N ASP A 359 -26.93 43.44 -4.54
CA ASP A 359 -27.20 44.29 -5.70
C ASP A 359 -26.47 45.64 -5.51
N PRO A 360 -25.69 46.14 -6.48
CA PRO A 360 -24.94 47.38 -6.34
C PRO A 360 -25.83 48.64 -6.29
N THR A 361 -27.15 48.49 -6.15
CA THR A 361 -28.14 49.57 -6.07
C THR A 361 -28.54 49.88 -4.62
N ALA A 362 -27.56 50.19 -3.78
CA ALA A 362 -27.80 51.02 -2.60
C ALA A 362 -26.56 51.88 -2.32
N SER A 363 -26.35 52.87 -3.19
CA SER A 363 -25.34 53.91 -3.01
C SER A 363 -25.71 54.78 -1.79
N ALA A 364 -25.10 54.50 -0.64
CA ALA A 364 -24.85 55.54 0.35
C ALA A 364 -23.55 56.24 -0.05
N ARG A 365 -23.68 57.48 -0.52
CA ARG A 365 -22.59 58.37 -0.94
C ARG A 365 -21.64 58.63 0.25
N PRO A 366 -20.34 58.32 0.16
CA PRO A 366 -19.37 58.78 1.15
C PRO A 366 -19.04 60.26 0.91
N ASP A 367 -19.06 61.06 1.98
CA ASP A 367 -18.61 62.46 1.95
C ASP A 367 -17.13 62.54 1.55
N ALA A 368 -16.83 63.53 0.69
CA ALA A 368 -15.50 63.76 0.15
C ALA A 368 -14.53 64.24 1.24
N ALA A 369 -13.47 63.46 1.48
CA ALA A 369 -12.31 63.89 2.25
C ALA A 369 -11.38 64.78 1.37
N PRO A 370 -10.63 65.75 1.95
CA PRO A 370 -9.82 66.68 1.18
C PRO A 370 -8.55 66.00 0.62
N ALA A 371 -8.16 66.41 -0.59
CA ALA A 371 -6.96 65.91 -1.27
C ALA A 371 -5.65 66.31 -0.55
N VAL A 372 -4.78 65.33 -0.33
CA VAL A 372 -3.39 65.51 0.12
C VAL A 372 -2.48 65.56 -1.12
N PRO A 373 -1.47 66.46 -1.20
CA PRO A 373 -0.57 66.54 -2.35
C PRO A 373 0.35 65.31 -2.43
N ALA A 374 0.60 64.86 -3.65
CA ALA A 374 1.51 63.76 -3.95
C ALA A 374 2.97 64.22 -3.90
N ASP A 375 3.71 63.81 -2.87
CA ASP A 375 5.17 63.73 -2.92
C ASP A 375 5.56 62.29 -3.26
N GLY A 376 6.09 62.10 -4.46
CA GLY A 376 6.61 60.81 -4.91
C GLY A 376 7.97 60.50 -4.29
N PRO A 377 8.27 59.24 -3.91
CA PRO A 377 9.61 58.87 -3.53
C PRO A 377 10.49 58.76 -4.78
N THR A 378 11.61 59.47 -4.76
CA THR A 378 12.72 59.31 -5.71
C THR A 378 13.29 57.91 -5.60
N ALA A 379 13.24 57.15 -6.69
CA ALA A 379 13.86 55.82 -6.81
C ALA A 379 15.39 55.94 -6.82
N ASP A 380 16.04 55.18 -5.95
CA ASP A 380 17.49 54.97 -5.92
C ASP A 380 17.85 53.80 -6.86
N PRO A 381 18.66 54.00 -7.93
CA PRO A 381 18.85 52.98 -8.96
C PRO A 381 19.92 51.92 -8.63
N ALA A 382 20.31 51.74 -7.37
CA ALA A 382 21.43 50.87 -6.99
C ALA A 382 21.08 49.61 -6.17
N ALA A 383 19.79 49.28 -5.95
CA ALA A 383 19.40 48.19 -5.04
C ALA A 383 19.00 46.85 -5.69
N ASP A 384 19.08 46.70 -7.01
CA ASP A 384 18.58 45.50 -7.73
C ASP A 384 19.63 44.42 -8.06
N ALA A 385 20.79 44.42 -7.39
CA ALA A 385 21.88 43.49 -7.72
C ALA A 385 21.98 42.23 -6.83
N VAL A 386 21.02 41.98 -5.92
CA VAL A 386 21.06 40.80 -5.04
C VAL A 386 19.90 39.86 -5.38
N PRO A 387 20.17 38.62 -5.84
CA PRO A 387 19.09 37.67 -6.15
C PRO A 387 18.30 37.35 -4.88
N THR A 388 16.97 37.39 -4.99
CA THR A 388 16.08 37.03 -3.88
C THR A 388 16.29 35.57 -3.46
N VAL A 389 16.03 35.27 -2.19
CA VAL A 389 16.14 33.90 -1.64
C VAL A 389 15.30 32.89 -2.46
N GLY A 390 14.17 33.34 -3.02
CA GLY A 390 13.34 32.56 -3.94
C GLY A 390 14.04 32.23 -5.26
N ALA A 391 14.74 33.20 -5.88
CA ALA A 391 15.48 32.98 -7.13
C ALA A 391 16.67 32.03 -6.93
N VAL A 392 17.37 32.14 -5.79
CA VAL A 392 18.47 31.21 -5.44
C VAL A 392 17.94 29.78 -5.26
N ARG A 393 16.80 29.61 -4.58
CA ARG A 393 16.22 28.29 -4.30
C ARG A 393 15.58 27.63 -5.54
N GLN A 394 14.87 28.39 -6.36
CA GLN A 394 14.12 27.84 -7.51
C GLN A 394 14.97 27.70 -8.78
N VAL A 395 16.00 28.55 -8.96
CA VAL A 395 16.80 28.57 -10.20
C VAL A 395 18.26 28.22 -9.91
N GLY A 396 18.85 28.79 -8.85
CA GLY A 396 20.26 28.61 -8.53
C GLY A 396 20.63 27.17 -8.16
N ILE A 397 19.90 26.56 -7.23
CA ILE A 397 20.19 25.20 -6.75
C ILE A 397 19.99 24.14 -7.87
N PRO A 398 18.88 24.13 -8.63
CA PRO A 398 18.72 23.16 -9.72
C PRO A 398 19.77 23.32 -10.83
N ALA A 399 20.14 24.55 -11.20
CA ALA A 399 21.17 24.81 -12.20
C ALA A 399 22.56 24.32 -11.76
N LEU A 400 22.89 24.46 -10.46
CA LEU A 400 24.13 23.93 -9.89
C LEU A 400 24.17 22.39 -9.93
N VAL A 401 23.07 21.73 -9.58
CA VAL A 401 22.98 20.26 -9.60
C VAL A 401 23.12 19.72 -11.03
N LEU A 402 22.44 20.34 -12.00
CA LEU A 402 22.53 19.94 -13.41
C LEU A 402 23.95 20.15 -13.98
N SER A 403 24.62 21.23 -13.62
CA SER A 403 25.99 21.50 -14.06
C SER A 403 27.00 20.55 -13.42
N LEU A 404 26.80 20.17 -12.15
CA LEU A 404 27.62 19.14 -11.49
C LEU A 404 27.45 17.76 -12.15
N PHE A 405 26.22 17.39 -12.51
CA PHE A 405 25.92 16.12 -13.18
C PHE A 405 26.51 16.07 -14.60
N ALA A 406 26.41 17.17 -15.34
CA ALA A 406 27.02 17.30 -16.67
C ALA A 406 28.56 17.19 -16.61
N ALA A 407 29.19 17.81 -15.61
CA ALA A 407 30.64 17.70 -15.40
C ALA A 407 31.07 16.26 -15.05
N LEU A 408 30.28 15.57 -14.22
CA LEU A 408 30.53 14.18 -13.85
C LEU A 408 30.40 13.23 -15.06
N ALA A 409 29.36 13.40 -15.87
CA ALA A 409 29.14 12.63 -17.09
C ALA A 409 30.28 12.84 -18.11
N ALA A 410 30.75 14.07 -18.28
CA ALA A 410 31.89 14.38 -19.14
C ALA A 410 33.18 13.71 -18.62
N ALA A 411 33.43 13.75 -17.31
CA ALA A 411 34.59 13.09 -16.71
C ALA A 411 34.55 11.56 -16.91
N MET A 412 33.39 10.93 -16.70
CA MET A 412 33.22 9.49 -16.97
C MET A 412 33.42 9.15 -18.45
N GLY A 413 32.91 9.98 -19.36
CA GLY A 413 33.12 9.81 -20.81
C GLY A 413 34.60 9.85 -21.20
N VAL A 414 35.38 10.77 -20.60
CA VAL A 414 36.83 10.86 -20.83
C VAL A 414 37.57 9.63 -20.28
N VAL A 415 37.16 9.12 -19.11
CA VAL A 415 37.75 7.91 -18.51
C VAL A 415 37.43 6.68 -19.36
N ALA A 416 36.17 6.51 -19.77
CA ALA A 416 35.74 5.42 -20.64
C ALA A 416 36.47 5.46 -21.99
N TYR A 417 36.59 6.63 -22.61
CA TYR A 417 37.34 6.81 -23.86
C TYR A 417 38.82 6.45 -23.71
N ARG A 418 39.47 6.88 -22.62
CA ARG A 418 40.87 6.55 -22.33
C ARG A 418 41.07 5.05 -22.06
N HIS A 419 40.11 4.40 -21.41
CA HIS A 419 40.17 2.96 -21.16
C HIS A 419 40.00 2.17 -22.47
N PHE A 420 39.02 2.53 -23.30
CA PHE A 420 38.78 1.90 -24.59
C PHE A 420 39.98 2.05 -25.55
N ARG A 421 40.60 3.25 -25.57
CA ARG A 421 41.81 3.51 -26.37
C ARG A 421 43.03 2.71 -25.91
N ARG A 422 43.09 2.29 -24.64
CA ARG A 422 44.16 1.42 -24.11
C ARG A 422 43.94 -0.05 -24.45
N LEU A 423 42.70 -0.48 -24.66
CA LEU A 423 42.35 -1.84 -25.08
C LEU A 423 42.54 -2.07 -26.59
N LEU A 424 42.59 -1.00 -27.38
CA LEU A 424 42.82 -1.02 -28.83
C LEU A 424 44.31 -0.87 -29.22
N ARG A 425 45.23 -0.89 -28.25
CA ARG A 425 46.68 -0.96 -28.43
C ARG A 425 47.17 -2.26 -27.82
#